data_AF-A0A956EA02-F1
#
_entry.id   AF-A0A956EA02-F1
#
_cell.length_a   1.000
_cell.length_b   1.000
_cell.length_c   1.000
_cell.angle_alpha   90.00
_cell.angle_beta   90.00
_cell.angle_gamma   90.00
#
_symmetry.space_group_name_H-M   'P 1'
#
loop_
_entity.id
_entity.type
_entity.pdbx_description
1 polymer ?
#
loop_
_entity_poly.entity_id
_entity_poly.type
_entity_poly.pdbx_seq_one_letter_code
_entity_poly.pdbx_strand_id
1 'polypeptide(L)'
;MSSRARVIVRFIVFAIVIGVTVLGMLNVFGDNSAVKQQATEMVCGKPGCEAHVVKEQRTPFSQSYAFQASRQSHDLIEIECTRKFVLLGDYACENMTPAPR
;
A
#
# COMPACT_ATOMS: atom_id res chain seq x y z
N MET A 1 -1.55 -36.04 20.07
CA MET A 1 -1.49 -35.69 18.62
C MET A 1 -0.58 -36.67 17.88
N SER A 2 -1.14 -37.45 16.95
CA SER A 2 -0.42 -38.50 16.20
C SER A 2 0.72 -37.93 15.34
N SER A 3 1.78 -38.69 15.07
CA SER A 3 2.92 -38.21 14.26
C SER A 3 2.52 -37.70 12.88
N ARG A 4 1.50 -38.32 12.25
CA ARG A 4 0.97 -37.88 10.95
C ARG A 4 0.33 -36.49 11.01
N ALA A 5 -0.43 -36.21 12.08
CA ALA A 5 -1.04 -34.89 12.27
C ALA A 5 0.01 -33.78 12.41
N ARG A 6 1.13 -34.04 13.11
CA ARG A 6 2.22 -33.05 13.22
C ARG A 6 2.89 -32.75 11.88
N VAL A 7 3.09 -33.77 11.04
CA VAL A 7 3.69 -33.60 9.72
C VAL A 7 2.79 -32.77 8.81
N ILE A 8 1.48 -33.07 8.79
CA ILE A 8 0.50 -32.31 8.00
C ILE A 8 0.47 -30.85 8.45
N VAL A 9 0.35 -30.59 9.75
CA VAL A 9 0.34 -29.22 10.29
C VAL A 9 1.61 -28.46 9.91
N ARG A 10 2.79 -29.10 9.97
CA ARG A 10 4.05 -28.48 9.56
C ARG A 10 4.04 -28.05 8.09
N PHE A 11 3.57 -28.91 7.19
CA PHE A 11 3.48 -28.56 5.76
C PHE A 11 2.49 -27.43 5.50
N ILE A 12 1.34 -27.45 6.19
CA ILE A 12 0.35 -26.37 6.08
C ILE A 12 0.96 -25.03 6.54
N VAL A 13 1.61 -25.01 7.70
CA VAL A 13 2.26 -23.79 8.21
C VAL A 13 3.35 -23.31 7.26
N PHE A 14 4.17 -24.23 6.74
CA PHE A 14 5.22 -23.90 5.76
C PHE A 14 4.65 -23.27 4.48
N ALA A 15 3.59 -23.87 3.93
CA ALA A 15 2.91 -23.33 2.75
C ALA A 15 2.31 -21.94 3.01
N ILE A 16 1.72 -21.72 4.19
CA ILE A 16 1.18 -20.41 4.59
C ILE A 16 2.30 -19.36 4.66
N VAL A 17 3.44 -19.69 5.29
CA VAL A 17 4.57 -18.75 5.40
C VAL A 17 5.07 -18.36 4.02
N ILE A 18 5.29 -19.33 3.12
CA ILE A 18 5.71 -19.03 1.74
C ILE A 18 4.67 -18.14 1.05
N GLY A 19 3.37 -18.48 1.16
CA GLY A 19 2.30 -17.69 0.56
C GLY A 19 2.29 -16.24 1.05
N VAL A 20 2.39 -16.03 2.36
CA VAL A 20 2.46 -14.70 2.99
C VAL A 20 3.69 -13.93 2.53
N THR A 21 4.86 -14.57 2.44
CA THR A 21 6.09 -13.94 1.95
C THR A 21 5.96 -13.48 0.50
N VAL A 22 5.42 -14.34 -0.38
CA VAL A 22 5.21 -13.98 -1.79
C VAL A 22 4.22 -12.83 -1.92
N LEU A 23 3.11 -12.85 -1.18
CA LEU A 23 2.14 -11.75 -1.17
C LEU A 23 2.77 -10.43 -0.68
N GLY A 24 3.58 -10.47 0.38
CA GLY A 24 4.31 -9.30 0.86
C GLY A 24 5.27 -8.75 -0.20
N MET A 25 6.01 -9.62 -0.89
CA MET A 25 6.86 -9.22 -2.01
C MET A 25 6.07 -8.57 -3.15
N LEU A 26 4.90 -9.11 -3.50
CA LEU A 26 4.05 -8.53 -4.55
C LEU A 26 3.51 -7.16 -4.16
N ASN A 27 3.16 -6.91 -2.90
CA ASN A 27 2.71 -5.59 -2.46
C ASN A 27 3.84 -4.54 -2.51
N VAL A 28 5.09 -4.94 -2.21
CA VAL A 28 6.26 -4.04 -2.23
C VAL A 28 6.82 -3.82 -3.63
N PHE A 29 6.95 -4.88 -4.42
CA PHE A 29 7.68 -4.87 -5.70
C PHE A 29 6.79 -5.02 -6.93
N GLY A 30 5.52 -5.36 -6.76
CA GLY A 30 4.57 -5.47 -7.86
C GLY A 30 4.22 -4.12 -8.48
N ASP A 31 3.41 -4.15 -9.54
CA ASP A 31 2.87 -2.95 -10.15
C ASP A 31 1.95 -2.20 -9.16
N ASN A 32 2.20 -0.90 -8.99
CA ASN A 32 1.41 0.00 -8.15
C ASN A 32 0.86 1.22 -8.91
N SER A 33 0.90 1.20 -10.24
CA SER A 33 0.37 2.27 -11.08
C SER A 33 -1.07 2.64 -10.73
N ALA A 34 -1.94 1.65 -10.52
CA ALA A 34 -3.33 1.85 -10.12
C ALA A 34 -3.48 2.52 -8.74
N VAL A 35 -2.63 2.13 -7.76
CA VAL A 35 -2.65 2.70 -6.40
C VAL A 35 -2.19 4.15 -6.41
N LYS A 36 -1.12 4.42 -7.16
CA LYS A 36 -0.57 5.75 -7.36
C LYS A 36 -1.58 6.66 -8.06
N GLN A 37 -2.32 6.13 -9.03
CA GLN A 37 -3.39 6.86 -9.70
C GLN A 37 -4.52 7.21 -8.72
N GLN A 38 -4.97 6.26 -7.89
CA GLN A 38 -5.97 6.54 -6.86
C GLN A 38 -5.51 7.61 -5.87
N ALA A 39 -4.25 7.53 -5.41
CA ALA A 39 -3.67 8.54 -4.53
C ALA A 39 -3.61 9.92 -5.21
N THR A 40 -3.24 9.96 -6.48
CA THR A 40 -3.20 11.19 -7.29
C THR A 40 -4.59 11.82 -7.45
N GLU A 41 -5.60 10.98 -7.72
CA GLU A 41 -6.99 11.42 -7.83
C GLU A 41 -7.53 12.00 -6.51
N MET A 42 -7.12 11.46 -5.34
CA MET A 42 -7.48 12.04 -4.04
C MET A 42 -6.88 13.43 -3.80
N VAL A 43 -5.69 13.67 -4.32
CA VAL A 43 -5.04 14.99 -4.20
C VAL A 43 -5.71 16.02 -5.10
N CYS A 44 -6.02 15.67 -6.34
CA CYS A 44 -6.55 16.64 -7.31
C CYS A 44 -8.07 16.76 -7.34
N GLY A 45 -8.78 15.75 -6.84
CA GLY A 45 -10.25 15.67 -6.90
C GLY A 45 -10.83 15.46 -8.31
N LYS A 46 -10.02 15.13 -9.32
CA LYS A 46 -10.47 14.84 -10.70
C LYS A 46 -9.66 13.71 -11.34
N PRO A 47 -10.29 12.85 -12.16
CA PRO A 47 -9.58 11.82 -12.92
C PRO A 47 -8.65 12.44 -13.97
N GLY A 48 -7.48 11.83 -14.17
CA GLY A 48 -6.51 12.26 -15.19
C GLY A 48 -5.69 13.51 -14.85
N CYS A 49 -5.68 13.94 -13.59
CA CYS A 49 -4.75 14.97 -13.14
C CYS A 49 -3.33 14.39 -12.97
N GLU A 50 -2.33 15.27 -13.03
CA GLU A 50 -0.95 14.93 -12.68
C GLU A 50 -0.55 15.67 -11.40
N ALA A 51 -0.18 14.91 -10.37
CA ALA A 51 0.41 15.44 -9.15
C ALA A 51 1.87 14.99 -9.04
N HIS A 52 2.76 15.90 -8.63
CA HIS A 52 4.17 15.57 -8.52
C HIS A 52 4.43 14.83 -7.20
N VAL A 53 4.82 13.56 -7.32
CA VAL A 53 5.19 12.73 -6.16
C VAL A 53 6.59 13.12 -5.70
N VAL A 54 6.68 13.59 -4.45
CA VAL A 54 7.93 14.01 -3.82
C VAL A 54 8.56 12.87 -3.04
N LYS A 55 7.72 11.98 -2.49
CA LYS A 55 8.15 10.83 -1.70
C LYS A 55 7.20 9.67 -1.95
N GLU A 56 7.76 8.49 -2.14
CA GLU A 56 7.02 7.23 -2.28
C GLU A 56 7.65 6.22 -1.32
N GLN A 57 6.85 5.62 -0.45
CA GLN A 57 7.28 4.53 0.42
C GLN A 57 6.33 3.36 0.28
N ARG A 58 6.89 2.17 0.07
CA ARG A 58 6.13 0.95 -0.14
C ARG A 58 6.53 -0.07 0.90
N THR A 59 5.55 -0.51 1.68
CA THR A 59 5.69 -1.60 2.64
C THR A 59 4.76 -2.75 2.23
N PRO A 60 4.93 -3.96 2.79
CA PRO A 60 4.03 -5.07 2.50
C PRO A 60 2.56 -4.79 2.86
N PHE A 61 2.33 -3.84 3.78
CA PHE A 61 1.02 -3.55 4.38
C PHE A 61 0.39 -2.26 3.85
N SER A 62 1.23 -1.26 3.56
CA SER A 62 0.77 0.05 3.10
C SER A 62 1.73 0.69 2.11
N GLN A 63 1.20 1.59 1.29
CA GLN A 63 1.95 2.44 0.37
C GLN A 63 1.62 3.89 0.66
N SER A 64 2.62 4.68 1.02
CA SER A 64 2.45 6.11 1.30
C SER A 64 3.10 6.97 0.22
N TYR A 65 2.41 8.06 -0.11
CA TYR A 65 2.76 8.99 -1.16
C TYR A 65 2.67 10.41 -0.61
N ALA A 66 3.75 11.18 -0.73
CA ALA A 66 3.73 12.60 -0.49
C ALA A 66 3.71 13.34 -1.82
N PHE A 67 2.78 14.28 -1.97
CA PHE A 67 2.58 15.11 -3.14
C PHE A 67 2.84 16.57 -2.81
N GLN A 68 3.40 17.31 -3.76
CA GLN A 68 3.52 18.76 -3.65
C GLN A 68 2.29 19.42 -4.28
N ALA A 69 1.52 20.17 -3.50
CA ALA A 69 0.26 20.77 -3.94
C ALA A 69 0.46 21.89 -5.00
N SER A 70 1.58 22.62 -4.92
CA SER A 70 1.97 23.66 -5.89
C SER A 70 3.47 23.89 -5.84
N ARG A 71 4.11 24.25 -6.96
CA ARG A 71 5.54 24.62 -7.00
C ARG A 71 5.91 25.76 -6.05
N GLN A 72 4.95 26.60 -5.67
CA GLN A 72 5.16 27.75 -4.79
C GLN A 72 4.71 27.50 -3.33
N SER A 73 3.93 26.45 -3.09
CA SER A 73 3.47 26.10 -1.75
C SER A 73 4.34 24.97 -1.21
N HIS A 74 4.94 25.17 -0.05
CA HIS A 74 5.66 24.12 0.68
C HIS A 74 4.72 23.07 1.30
N ASP A 75 3.42 23.16 1.03
CA ASP A 75 2.40 22.25 1.55
C ASP A 75 2.53 20.88 0.88
N LEU A 76 2.81 19.89 1.73
CA LEU A 76 2.89 18.48 1.37
C LEU A 76 1.57 17.81 1.68
N ILE A 77 1.00 17.15 0.67
CA ILE A 77 -0.18 16.31 0.84
C ILE A 77 0.28 14.86 0.99
N GLU A 78 0.06 14.26 2.15
CA GLU A 78 0.46 12.88 2.43
C GLU A 78 -0.78 11.98 2.32
N ILE A 79 -0.70 10.98 1.44
CA ILE A 79 -1.73 9.98 1.23
C ILE A 79 -1.17 8.62 1.63
N GLU A 80 -1.88 7.86 2.45
CA GLU A 80 -1.55 6.47 2.74
C GLU A 80 -2.63 5.54 2.15
N CYS A 81 -2.17 4.56 1.38
CA CYS A 81 -2.99 3.54 0.75
C CYS A 81 -2.72 2.18 1.40
N THR A 82 -3.76 1.56 1.95
CA THR A 82 -3.68 0.24 2.60
C THR A 82 -4.57 -0.75 1.88
N ARG A 83 -4.23 -2.04 1.97
CA ARG A 83 -5.10 -3.11 1.46
C ARG A 83 -6.27 -3.34 2.43
N LYS A 84 -7.46 -3.60 1.88
CA LYS A 84 -8.66 -3.92 2.68
C LYS A 84 -8.47 -5.11 3.62
N PHE A 85 -7.73 -6.13 3.19
CA PHE A 85 -7.23 -7.21 4.04
C PHE A 85 -5.71 -7.11 4.05
N VAL A 86 -5.05 -7.28 5.20
CA VAL A 86 -3.61 -7.03 5.46
C VAL A 86 -2.67 -7.16 4.24
N LEU A 87 -2.81 -8.20 3.41
CA LEU A 87 -2.01 -8.41 2.20
C LEU A 87 -2.81 -8.49 0.88
N LEU A 88 -4.14 -8.47 0.90
CA LEU A 88 -5.03 -8.82 -0.22
C LEU A 88 -6.25 -7.89 -0.31
N GLY A 89 -6.91 -7.89 -1.46
CA GLY A 89 -8.11 -7.08 -1.71
C GLY A 89 -7.79 -5.67 -2.23
N ASP A 90 -8.83 -4.86 -2.39
CA ASP A 90 -8.66 -3.53 -2.98
C ASP A 90 -7.89 -2.58 -2.06
N TYR A 91 -7.22 -1.59 -2.66
CA TYR A 91 -6.62 -0.51 -1.91
C TYR A 91 -7.68 0.50 -1.48
N ALA A 92 -7.55 1.00 -0.26
CA ALA A 92 -8.24 2.18 0.23
C ALA A 92 -7.17 3.20 0.59
N CYS A 93 -7.30 4.42 0.05
CA CYS A 93 -6.38 5.51 0.35
C CYS A 93 -7.04 6.54 1.27
N GLU A 94 -6.26 7.14 2.13
CA GLU A 94 -6.69 8.15 3.09
C GLU A 94 -5.72 9.32 3.10
N ASN A 95 -6.25 10.53 3.27
CA ASN A 95 -5.44 11.73 3.41
C ASN A 95 -4.95 11.83 4.86
N MET A 96 -3.62 11.79 5.02
CA MET A 96 -2.91 11.85 6.30
C MET A 96 -2.21 13.18 6.52
N THR A 97 -2.42 14.17 5.66
CA THR A 97 -1.88 15.51 5.86
C THR A 97 -2.33 16.05 7.21
N PRO A 98 -1.38 16.45 8.09
CA PRO A 98 -1.73 17.09 9.34
C PRO A 98 -2.49 18.40 9.05
N ALA A 99 -3.60 18.62 9.74
CA ALA A 99 -4.37 19.86 9.59
C ALA A 99 -3.46 21.08 9.82
N PRO A 100 -3.60 22.15 9.01
CA PRO A 100 -2.85 23.38 9.25
C PRO A 100 -3.20 23.89 10.66
N ARG A 101 -2.16 24.17 11.47
CA ARG A 101 -2.33 24.78 12.79
C ARG A 101 -2.67 26.25 12.67
#